data_AF-A0A0L8I1T6-F1
#
_entry.id   AF-A0A0L8I1T6-F1
#
_cell.length_a   1.000
_cell.length_b   1.000
_cell.length_c   1.000
_cell.angle_alpha   90.00
_cell.angle_beta   90.00
_cell.angle_gamma   90.00
#
_symmetry.space_group_name_H-M   'P 1'
#
loop_
_entity.id
_entity.type
_entity.pdbx_description
1 polymer ?
#
loop_
_entity_poly.entity_id
_entity_poly.type
_entity_poly.pdbx_seq_one_letter_code
_entity_poly.pdbx_strand_id
1 'polypeptide(L)'
;MSRIYLPKISKVSTPVFHRSCTNYSKIFGPYPPKELTKVSSDKIKIPPRINPLKPLTPKKRINMHWETYDQHWQNEHRSLRMRQKEHNRYHNAWQKPFYGQPAEKEAYRKHIRDVLKAQMADQDRIQRKVFQERKSESDSAIEYDQKCWREDLEKSREKISYLIQFRDQNKQLMEQKWRRVRDQQNSEKQLERNLLRYNPINWSGTLS
;
A
#
# COMPACT_ATOMS: atom_id res chain seq x y z
N MET A 1 19.48 29.65 33.73
CA MET A 1 19.66 30.04 32.32
C MET A 1 19.31 28.85 31.43
N SER A 2 18.07 28.76 30.97
CA SER A 2 17.55 27.68 30.14
C SER A 2 17.90 27.93 28.66
N ARG A 3 18.71 27.04 28.07
CA ARG A 3 18.98 27.06 26.62
C ARG A 3 17.75 26.57 25.87
N ILE A 4 17.14 27.45 25.09
CA ILE A 4 16.09 27.14 24.14
C ILE A 4 16.78 26.50 22.92
N TYR A 5 16.52 25.23 22.65
CA TYR A 5 16.92 24.58 21.41
C TYR A 5 15.82 24.80 20.37
N LEU A 6 16.16 25.49 19.27
CA LEU A 6 15.27 25.58 18.12
C LEU A 6 15.19 24.21 17.41
N PRO A 7 14.00 23.78 16.97
CA PRO A 7 13.85 22.53 16.23
C PRO A 7 14.58 22.62 14.89
N LYS A 8 15.37 21.59 14.58
CA LYS A 8 16.04 21.45 13.28
C LYS A 8 14.96 21.35 12.20
N ILE A 9 14.91 22.37 11.33
CA ILE A 9 14.09 22.35 10.12
C ILE A 9 14.57 21.16 9.28
N SER A 10 13.78 20.09 9.23
CA SER A 10 13.98 19.00 8.29
C SER A 10 13.89 19.60 6.89
N LYS A 11 14.93 19.43 6.08
CA LYS A 11 14.90 19.79 4.67
C LYS A 11 13.68 19.11 4.06
N VAL A 12 12.65 19.90 3.75
CA VAL A 12 11.52 19.45 2.94
C VAL A 12 12.16 18.98 1.65
N SER A 13 12.18 17.67 1.45
CA SER A 13 12.52 17.07 0.18
C SER A 13 11.49 17.61 -0.80
N THR A 14 11.85 18.65 -1.54
CA THR A 14 11.11 19.02 -2.74
C THR A 14 10.99 17.73 -3.55
N PRO A 15 9.78 17.30 -3.95
CA PRO A 15 9.68 16.22 -4.91
C PRO A 15 10.38 16.73 -6.14
N VAL A 16 11.61 16.25 -6.35
CA VAL A 16 12.25 16.32 -7.65
C VAL A 16 11.28 15.57 -8.53
N PHE A 17 10.45 16.31 -9.26
CA PHE A 17 9.80 15.80 -10.44
C PHE A 17 10.94 15.46 -11.38
N HIS A 18 11.53 14.28 -11.17
CA HIS A 18 12.09 13.54 -12.27
C HIS A 18 10.95 13.53 -13.27
N ARG A 19 11.10 14.32 -14.34
CA ARG A 19 10.44 14.00 -15.59
C ARG A 19 10.83 12.56 -15.80
N SER A 20 9.93 11.66 -15.45
CA SER A 20 10.00 10.32 -15.95
C SER A 20 9.98 10.57 -17.44
N CYS A 21 11.16 10.49 -18.06
CA CYS A 21 11.28 9.78 -19.31
C CYS A 21 10.74 8.38 -19.01
N THR A 22 9.42 8.30 -18.85
CA THR A 22 8.63 7.12 -19.09
C THR A 22 9.23 6.58 -20.37
N ASN A 23 9.77 5.37 -20.30
CA ASN A 23 10.19 4.67 -21.48
C ASN A 23 8.94 4.58 -22.35
N TYR A 24 8.72 5.57 -23.22
CA TYR A 24 7.62 5.57 -24.19
C TYR A 24 7.70 4.30 -25.03
N SER A 25 8.91 3.75 -25.19
CA SER A 25 9.20 2.44 -25.78
C SER A 25 8.57 1.24 -25.02
N LYS A 26 8.37 1.32 -23.70
CA LYS A 26 7.71 0.29 -22.89
C LYS A 26 6.17 0.41 -22.91
N ILE A 27 5.65 1.63 -23.01
CA ILE A 27 4.19 1.88 -22.97
C ILE A 27 3.56 1.70 -24.35
N PHE A 28 4.22 2.15 -25.42
CA PHE A 28 3.67 2.15 -26.78
C PHE A 28 4.38 1.17 -27.73
N GLY A 29 5.39 0.44 -27.25
CA GLY A 29 6.25 -0.39 -28.12
C GLY A 29 6.99 0.46 -29.17
N PRO A 30 7.81 -0.17 -30.03
CA PRO A 30 8.37 0.53 -31.18
C PRO A 30 7.22 0.85 -32.16
N TYR A 31 6.92 2.13 -32.36
CA TYR A 31 6.10 2.58 -33.48
C TYR A 31 6.85 2.25 -34.79
N PRO A 32 6.18 1.88 -35.88
CA PRO A 32 4.76 1.53 -35.97
C PRO A 32 4.45 0.18 -35.31
N PRO A 33 3.29 0.06 -34.61
CA PRO A 33 2.82 -1.20 -34.06
C PRO A 33 2.89 -2.32 -35.09
N LYS A 34 3.36 -3.51 -34.67
CA LYS A 34 3.48 -4.67 -35.56
C LYS A 34 2.17 -5.01 -36.25
N GLU A 35 1.04 -4.77 -35.58
CA GLU A 35 -0.32 -4.97 -36.08
C GLU A 35 -0.62 -4.17 -37.35
N LEU A 36 -0.05 -2.98 -37.48
CA LEU A 36 -0.20 -2.13 -38.66
C LEU A 36 0.69 -2.58 -39.83
N THR A 37 1.63 -3.50 -39.63
CA THR A 37 2.70 -3.84 -40.60
C THR A 37 2.78 -5.33 -40.98
N LYS A 38 1.89 -6.17 -40.45
CA LYS A 38 1.85 -7.64 -40.66
C LYS A 38 1.79 -8.05 -42.14
N VAL A 39 1.14 -7.26 -42.99
CA VAL A 39 0.83 -7.68 -44.38
C VAL A 39 2.08 -7.76 -45.29
N SER A 40 3.10 -6.92 -45.05
CA SER A 40 4.26 -6.80 -45.96
C SER A 40 5.56 -7.40 -45.41
N SER A 41 5.77 -7.33 -44.09
CA SER A 41 7.09 -7.63 -43.51
C SER A 41 7.33 -9.12 -43.17
N ASP A 42 6.28 -9.94 -43.12
CA ASP A 42 6.36 -11.35 -42.72
C ASP A 42 6.85 -12.29 -43.82
N LYS A 43 6.94 -11.82 -45.07
CA LYS A 43 7.42 -12.63 -46.20
C LYS A 43 8.95 -12.82 -46.21
N ILE A 44 9.70 -11.98 -45.49
CA ILE A 44 11.17 -12.01 -45.48
C ILE A 44 11.65 -12.91 -44.35
N LYS A 45 12.11 -14.12 -44.70
CA LYS A 45 12.81 -15.04 -43.78
C LYS A 45 14.25 -14.56 -43.57
N ILE A 46 14.60 -14.16 -42.35
CA ILE A 46 15.97 -13.76 -41.99
C ILE A 46 16.74 -15.01 -41.54
N PRO A 47 17.86 -15.38 -42.18
CA PRO A 47 18.65 -16.53 -41.76
C PRO A 47 19.25 -16.33 -40.36
N PRO A 48 19.56 -17.40 -39.62
CA PRO A 48 20.23 -17.31 -38.33
C PRO A 48 21.64 -16.74 -38.47
N ARG A 49 22.16 -16.11 -37.41
CA ARG A 49 23.53 -15.56 -37.38
C ARG A 49 24.53 -16.72 -37.35
N ILE A 50 25.57 -16.65 -38.18
CA ILE A 50 26.64 -17.64 -38.24
C ILE A 50 27.78 -17.18 -37.34
N ASN A 51 28.37 -18.07 -36.55
CA ASN A 51 29.56 -17.73 -35.76
C ASN A 51 30.82 -17.90 -36.62
N PRO A 52 31.59 -16.82 -36.90
CA PRO A 52 32.78 -16.91 -37.75
C PRO A 52 33.94 -17.67 -37.09
N LEU A 53 33.97 -17.77 -35.75
CA LEU A 53 35.05 -18.44 -35.01
C LEU A 53 34.77 -19.92 -34.73
N LYS A 54 33.57 -20.41 -35.07
CA LYS A 54 33.20 -21.80 -34.81
C LYS A 54 33.61 -22.67 -36.01
N PRO A 55 34.35 -23.78 -35.82
CA PRO A 55 34.66 -24.68 -36.91
C PRO A 55 33.36 -25.23 -37.53
N LEU A 56 33.34 -25.40 -38.86
CA LEU A 56 32.18 -25.94 -39.54
C LEU A 56 31.93 -27.38 -39.07
N THR A 57 30.72 -27.66 -38.59
CA THR A 57 30.31 -29.03 -38.28
C THR A 57 30.25 -29.85 -39.58
N PRO A 58 30.89 -31.02 -39.68
CA PRO A 58 30.91 -31.81 -40.90
C PRO A 58 29.50 -32.26 -41.25
N LYS A 59 28.93 -31.74 -42.35
CA LYS A 59 27.62 -32.17 -42.85
C LYS A 59 27.80 -33.50 -43.60
N LYS A 60 26.99 -34.50 -43.23
CA LYS A 60 26.97 -35.84 -43.84
C LYS A 60 26.35 -35.79 -45.25
N ARG A 61 27.06 -35.25 -46.25
CA ARG A 61 26.99 -35.56 -47.70
C ARG A 61 27.44 -34.38 -48.58
N ILE A 62 28.36 -34.71 -49.49
CA ILE A 62 28.43 -34.31 -50.92
C ILE A 62 28.94 -32.90 -51.26
N ASN A 63 29.96 -32.89 -52.14
CA ASN A 63 30.31 -31.88 -53.14
C ASN A 63 29.93 -30.44 -52.80
N MET A 64 30.64 -29.87 -51.83
CA MET A 64 30.69 -28.43 -51.68
C MET A 64 31.98 -27.96 -52.35
N HIS A 65 31.81 -27.09 -53.33
CA HIS A 65 32.86 -26.34 -54.01
C HIS A 65 33.88 -25.85 -52.96
N TRP A 66 35.18 -25.88 -53.27
CA TRP A 66 36.28 -25.48 -52.37
C TRP A 66 36.29 -23.98 -52.02
N GLU A 67 35.18 -23.28 -52.24
CA GLU A 67 35.00 -21.89 -51.89
C GLU A 67 34.67 -21.79 -50.40
N THR A 68 35.66 -21.37 -49.63
CA THR A 68 35.49 -20.90 -48.26
C THR A 68 34.51 -19.73 -48.27
N TYR A 69 33.22 -19.99 -48.01
CA TYR A 69 32.25 -18.90 -47.85
C TYR A 69 32.65 -18.02 -46.66
N ASP A 70 32.79 -16.72 -46.89
CA ASP A 70 33.09 -15.77 -45.84
C ASP A 70 31.91 -15.66 -44.86
N GLN A 71 32.09 -16.13 -43.62
CA GLN A 71 31.04 -16.04 -42.59
C GLN A 71 30.76 -14.59 -42.19
N HIS A 72 31.73 -13.67 -42.36
CA HIS A 72 31.52 -12.25 -42.15
C HIS A 72 30.57 -11.67 -43.19
N TRP A 73 30.77 -11.99 -44.47
CA TRP A 73 29.85 -11.66 -45.57
C TRP A 73 28.41 -12.13 -45.30
N GLN A 74 28.21 -13.38 -44.85
CA GLN A 74 26.86 -13.90 -44.53
C GLN A 74 26.17 -13.11 -43.40
N ASN A 75 26.93 -12.76 -42.36
CA ASN A 75 26.43 -11.96 -41.25
C ASN A 75 26.13 -10.51 -41.65
N GLU A 76 26.94 -9.94 -42.53
CA GLU A 76 26.72 -8.63 -43.10
C GLU A 76 25.45 -8.60 -43.96
N HIS A 77 25.27 -9.56 -44.87
CA HIS A 77 24.04 -9.72 -45.65
C HIS A 77 22.80 -9.92 -44.79
N ARG A 78 22.93 -10.67 -43.69
CA ARG A 78 21.85 -10.80 -42.70
C ARG A 78 21.51 -9.44 -42.08
N SER A 79 22.52 -8.67 -41.67
CA SER A 79 22.35 -7.34 -41.10
C SER A 79 21.65 -6.40 -42.08
N LEU A 80 22.07 -6.39 -43.35
CA LEU A 80 21.44 -5.62 -44.42
C LEU A 80 19.98 -6.00 -44.64
N ARG A 81 19.65 -7.31 -44.71
CA ARG A 81 18.25 -7.77 -44.81
C ARG A 81 17.41 -7.34 -43.61
N MET A 82 17.96 -7.35 -42.40
CA MET A 82 17.25 -6.86 -41.21
C MET A 82 16.99 -5.35 -41.30
N ARG A 83 17.99 -4.57 -41.71
CA ARG A 83 17.85 -3.11 -41.89
C ARG A 83 16.81 -2.77 -42.96
N GLN A 84 16.84 -3.47 -44.09
CA GLN A 84 15.86 -3.30 -45.17
C GLN A 84 14.44 -3.69 -44.71
N LYS A 85 14.29 -4.81 -44.02
CA LYS A 85 13.00 -5.22 -43.44
C LYS A 85 12.46 -4.16 -42.50
N GLU A 86 13.30 -3.62 -41.63
CA GLU A 86 12.93 -2.59 -40.68
C GLU A 86 12.54 -1.29 -41.38
N HIS A 87 13.37 -0.83 -42.32
CA HIS A 87 13.09 0.34 -43.16
C HIS A 87 11.73 0.20 -43.86
N ASN A 88 11.47 -0.94 -44.50
CA ASN A 88 10.20 -1.22 -45.17
C ASN A 88 9.04 -1.27 -44.17
N ARG A 89 9.24 -1.81 -42.97
CA ARG A 89 8.21 -1.82 -41.90
C ARG A 89 7.80 -0.40 -41.54
N TYR A 90 8.77 0.48 -41.29
CA TYR A 90 8.52 1.88 -41.02
C TYR A 90 7.83 2.54 -42.21
N HIS A 91 8.45 2.52 -43.38
CA HIS A 91 7.94 3.18 -44.58
C HIS A 91 6.49 2.78 -44.89
N ASN A 92 6.20 1.47 -44.90
CA ASN A 92 4.85 0.97 -45.17
C ASN A 92 3.81 1.40 -44.14
N ALA A 93 4.19 1.63 -42.87
CA ALA A 93 3.24 2.12 -41.88
C ALA A 93 2.95 3.61 -42.02
N TRP A 94 3.99 4.41 -42.27
CA TRP A 94 3.88 5.86 -42.43
C TRP A 94 3.22 6.26 -43.74
N GLN A 95 3.34 5.42 -44.77
CA GLN A 95 2.71 5.66 -46.06
C GLN A 95 1.17 5.51 -45.98
N LYS A 96 0.66 4.54 -45.22
CA LYS A 96 -0.78 4.17 -45.18
C LYS A 96 -1.75 5.32 -44.94
N PRO A 97 -1.53 6.24 -43.97
CA PRO A 97 -2.49 7.31 -43.70
C PRO A 97 -2.67 8.28 -44.87
N PHE A 98 -1.60 8.58 -45.62
CA PHE A 98 -1.59 9.65 -46.62
C PHE A 98 -1.61 9.12 -48.05
N TYR A 99 -0.84 8.07 -48.33
CA TYR A 99 -0.60 7.54 -49.68
C TYR A 99 -1.03 6.09 -49.85
N GLY A 100 -1.68 5.49 -48.84
CA GLY A 100 -2.29 4.16 -48.95
C GLY A 100 -3.57 4.15 -49.78
N GLN A 101 -4.03 2.95 -50.13
CA GLN A 101 -5.33 2.76 -50.78
C GLN A 101 -6.46 3.22 -49.84
N PRO A 102 -7.65 3.62 -50.35
CA PRO A 102 -8.76 4.05 -49.51
C PRO A 102 -9.12 3.05 -48.39
N ALA A 103 -9.05 1.75 -48.67
CA ALA A 103 -9.26 0.68 -47.69
C ALA A 103 -8.20 0.68 -46.57
N GLU A 104 -6.93 0.93 -46.92
CA GLU A 104 -5.82 0.98 -45.95
C GLU A 104 -5.90 2.23 -45.06
N LYS A 105 -6.29 3.36 -45.64
CA LYS A 105 -6.56 4.61 -44.91
C LYS A 105 -7.66 4.41 -43.88
N GLU A 106 -8.74 3.74 -44.25
CA GLU A 106 -9.84 3.45 -43.33
C GLU A 106 -9.46 2.45 -42.25
N ALA A 107 -8.70 1.41 -42.58
CA ALA A 107 -8.17 0.47 -41.60
C ALA A 107 -7.27 1.17 -40.56
N TYR A 108 -6.43 2.11 -40.99
CA TYR A 108 -5.61 2.94 -40.10
C TYR A 108 -6.48 3.80 -39.18
N ARG A 109 -7.46 4.55 -39.73
CA ARG A 109 -8.39 5.37 -38.93
C ARG A 109 -9.18 4.53 -37.92
N LYS A 110 -9.65 3.35 -38.33
CA LYS A 110 -10.35 2.40 -37.46
C LYS A 110 -9.46 1.97 -36.30
N HIS A 111 -8.22 1.55 -36.58
CA HIS A 111 -7.28 1.16 -35.53
C HIS A 111 -7.06 2.28 -34.50
N ILE A 112 -6.86 3.53 -34.95
CA ILE A 112 -6.71 4.67 -34.04
C ILE A 112 -7.96 4.86 -33.17
N ARG A 113 -9.17 4.78 -33.74
CA ARG A 113 -10.42 4.85 -32.97
C ARG A 113 -10.52 3.74 -31.93
N ASP A 114 -10.15 2.51 -32.29
CA ASP A 114 -10.23 1.36 -31.39
C ASP A 114 -9.23 1.50 -30.24
N VAL A 115 -8.00 1.97 -30.50
CA VAL A 115 -6.99 2.26 -29.47
C VAL A 115 -7.49 3.35 -28.52
N LEU A 116 -8.06 4.44 -29.03
CA LEU A 116 -8.59 5.51 -28.20
C LEU A 116 -9.74 5.02 -27.32
N LYS A 117 -10.66 4.21 -27.86
CA LYS A 117 -11.74 3.60 -27.07
C LYS A 117 -11.20 2.72 -25.95
N ALA A 118 -10.18 1.91 -26.23
CA ALA A 118 -9.54 1.08 -25.23
C ALA A 118 -8.90 1.92 -24.12
N GLN A 119 -8.19 3.01 -24.48
CA GLN A 119 -7.59 3.94 -23.52
C GLN A 119 -8.66 4.61 -22.63
N MET A 120 -9.78 5.04 -23.20
CA MET A 120 -10.89 5.61 -22.42
C MET A 120 -11.48 4.59 -21.45
N ALA A 121 -11.72 3.36 -21.91
CA ALA A 121 -12.26 2.30 -21.07
C ALA A 121 -11.31 1.92 -19.92
N ASP A 122 -10.00 1.87 -20.19
CA ASP A 122 -8.98 1.62 -19.17
C ASP A 122 -8.93 2.74 -18.14
N GLN A 123 -8.99 4.00 -18.59
CA GLN A 123 -9.00 5.15 -17.71
C GLN A 123 -10.24 5.16 -16.80
N ASP A 124 -11.42 4.89 -17.35
CA ASP A 124 -12.66 4.78 -16.59
C ASP A 124 -12.59 3.66 -15.54
N ARG A 125 -12.02 2.50 -15.91
CA ARG A 125 -11.81 1.39 -14.99
C ARG A 125 -10.88 1.77 -13.84
N ILE A 126 -9.78 2.47 -14.14
CA ILE A 126 -8.83 2.95 -13.12
C ILE A 126 -9.56 3.91 -12.17
N GLN A 127 -10.31 4.88 -12.70
CA GLN A 127 -11.05 5.84 -11.89
C GLN A 127 -12.07 5.16 -10.98
N ARG A 128 -12.83 4.20 -11.48
CA ARG A 128 -13.79 3.41 -10.68
C ARG A 128 -13.09 2.65 -9.56
N LYS A 129 -11.94 2.03 -9.83
CA LYS A 129 -11.16 1.31 -8.82
C LYS A 129 -10.67 2.25 -7.72
N VAL A 130 -10.07 3.38 -8.09
CA VAL A 130 -9.61 4.41 -7.14
C VAL A 130 -10.76 4.94 -6.30
N PHE A 131 -11.93 5.17 -6.90
CA PHE A 131 -13.11 5.61 -6.17
C PHE A 131 -13.58 4.56 -5.15
N GLN A 132 -13.65 3.28 -5.55
CA GLN A 132 -14.02 2.19 -4.66
C GLN A 132 -13.05 2.02 -3.49
N GLU A 133 -11.74 2.12 -3.76
CA GLU A 133 -10.69 2.07 -2.73
C GLU A 133 -10.85 3.20 -1.71
N ARG A 134 -11.01 4.45 -2.18
CA ARG A 134 -11.23 5.61 -1.30
C ARG A 134 -12.50 5.50 -0.48
N LYS A 135 -13.58 4.98 -1.09
CA LYS A 135 -14.82 4.74 -0.37
C LYS A 135 -14.61 3.71 0.75
N SER A 136 -13.98 2.58 0.43
CA SER A 136 -13.68 1.52 1.42
C SER A 136 -12.80 2.03 2.56
N GLU A 137 -11.82 2.86 2.26
CA GLU A 137 -10.95 3.51 3.26
C GLU A 137 -11.76 4.44 4.17
N SER A 138 -12.64 5.27 3.59
CA SER A 138 -13.52 6.16 4.35
C SER A 138 -14.49 5.39 5.23
N ASP A 139 -15.12 4.33 4.71
CA ASP A 139 -16.05 3.49 5.47
C ASP A 139 -15.32 2.85 6.68
N SER A 140 -14.09 2.39 6.48
CA SER A 140 -13.24 1.82 7.54
C SER A 140 -12.87 2.85 8.62
N ALA A 141 -12.58 4.10 8.22
CA ALA A 141 -12.29 5.18 9.15
C ALA A 141 -13.51 5.54 10.01
N ILE A 142 -14.69 5.62 9.41
CA ILE A 142 -15.95 5.87 10.13
C ILE A 142 -16.25 4.74 11.12
N GLU A 143 -16.07 3.48 10.71
CA GLU A 143 -16.28 2.34 11.61
C GLU A 143 -15.32 2.38 12.81
N TYR A 144 -14.07 2.74 12.57
CA TYR A 144 -13.06 2.90 13.61
C TYR A 144 -13.47 3.99 14.61
N ASP A 145 -13.89 5.16 14.13
CA ASP A 145 -14.33 6.26 15.00
C ASP A 145 -15.55 5.87 15.85
N GLN A 146 -16.53 5.18 15.25
CA GLN A 146 -17.69 4.65 15.97
C GLN A 146 -17.29 3.64 17.05
N LYS A 147 -16.30 2.81 16.77
CA LYS A 147 -15.75 1.86 17.74
C LYS A 147 -15.09 2.60 18.91
N CYS A 148 -14.21 3.57 18.64
CA CYS A 148 -13.57 4.38 19.68
C CYS A 148 -14.61 5.08 20.57
N TRP A 149 -15.66 5.66 19.97
CA TRP A 149 -16.73 6.30 20.74
C TRP A 149 -17.44 5.33 21.68
N ARG A 150 -17.74 4.11 21.22
CA ARG A 150 -18.35 3.07 22.05
C ARG A 150 -17.44 2.65 23.22
N GLU A 151 -16.16 2.45 22.94
CA GLU A 151 -15.18 2.09 23.96
C GLU A 151 -15.02 3.19 25.03
N ASP A 152 -15.00 4.46 24.64
CA ASP A 152 -14.90 5.56 25.59
C ASP A 152 -16.14 5.69 26.46
N LEU A 153 -17.32 5.44 25.87
CA LEU A 153 -18.58 5.42 26.60
C LEU A 153 -18.64 4.26 27.59
N GLU A 154 -18.14 3.08 27.21
CA GLU A 154 -18.02 1.91 28.09
C GLU A 154 -17.05 2.18 29.24
N LYS A 155 -15.83 2.66 28.96
CA LYS A 155 -14.85 3.06 29.99
C LYS A 155 -15.41 4.10 30.96
N SER A 156 -16.19 5.06 30.46
CA SER A 156 -16.85 6.06 31.29
C SER A 156 -17.87 5.42 32.24
N ARG A 157 -18.70 4.48 31.74
CA ARG A 157 -19.65 3.72 32.55
C ARG A 157 -18.95 2.85 33.60
N GLU A 158 -17.89 2.14 33.21
CA GLU A 158 -17.08 1.32 34.11
C GLU A 158 -16.46 2.17 35.22
N LYS A 159 -15.90 3.33 34.88
CA LYS A 159 -15.34 4.28 35.85
C LYS A 159 -16.40 4.76 36.83
N ILE A 160 -17.60 5.10 36.36
CA ILE A 160 -18.70 5.53 37.23
C ILE A 160 -19.11 4.39 38.17
N SER A 161 -19.29 3.17 37.64
CA SER A 161 -19.62 1.98 38.43
C SER A 161 -18.58 1.70 39.51
N TYR A 162 -17.29 1.78 39.14
CA TYR A 162 -16.17 1.66 40.06
C TYR A 162 -16.25 2.69 41.18
N LEU A 163 -16.42 3.98 40.86
CA LEU A 163 -16.48 5.04 41.87
C LEU A 163 -17.68 4.88 42.82
N ILE A 164 -18.84 4.45 42.32
CA ILE A 164 -20.01 4.14 43.14
C ILE A 164 -19.71 3.00 44.11
N GLN A 165 -19.12 1.92 43.62
CA GLN A 165 -18.73 0.78 44.44
C GLN A 165 -17.75 1.18 45.54
N PHE A 166 -16.73 1.97 45.20
CA PHE A 166 -15.75 2.49 46.18
C PHE A 166 -16.40 3.38 47.23
N ARG A 167 -17.30 4.29 46.83
CA ARG A 167 -18.06 5.13 47.75
C ARG A 167 -18.86 4.27 48.75
N ASP A 168 -19.56 3.26 48.24
CA ASP A 168 -20.44 2.42 49.07
C ASP A 168 -19.63 1.55 50.04
N GLN A 169 -18.49 1.00 49.59
CA GLN A 169 -17.55 0.28 50.45
C GLN A 169 -16.96 1.17 51.56
N ASN A 170 -16.57 2.41 51.22
CA ASN A 170 -16.08 3.37 52.21
C ASN A 170 -17.16 3.72 53.25
N LYS A 171 -18.42 3.88 52.80
CA LYS A 171 -19.55 4.11 53.70
C LYS A 171 -19.74 2.93 54.65
N GLN A 172 -19.75 1.70 54.14
CA GLN A 172 -19.86 0.49 54.95
C GLN A 172 -18.74 0.38 56.00
N LEU A 173 -17.50 0.69 55.61
CA LEU A 173 -16.36 0.69 56.53
C LEU A 173 -16.53 1.70 57.66
N MET A 174 -16.99 2.92 57.33
CA MET A 174 -17.26 3.96 58.32
C MET A 174 -18.40 3.57 59.28
N GLU A 175 -19.48 3.01 58.75
CA GLU A 175 -20.59 2.51 59.58
C GLU A 175 -20.14 1.39 60.52
N GLN A 176 -19.31 0.45 60.04
CA GLN A 176 -18.74 -0.60 60.89
C GLN A 176 -17.83 -0.01 61.98
N LYS A 177 -16.98 0.98 61.64
CA LYS A 177 -16.14 1.67 62.62
C LYS A 177 -16.99 2.36 63.69
N TRP A 178 -18.05 3.06 63.31
CA TRP A 178 -18.96 3.72 64.24
C TRP A 178 -19.69 2.72 65.15
N ARG A 179 -20.14 1.57 64.62
CA ARG A 179 -20.72 0.49 65.44
C ARG A 179 -19.72 -0.01 66.47
N ARG A 180 -18.50 -0.35 66.05
CA ARG A 180 -17.44 -0.83 66.97
C ARG A 180 -17.14 0.17 68.07
N VAL A 181 -17.01 1.46 67.75
CA VAL A 181 -16.76 2.51 68.75
C VAL A 181 -17.93 2.62 69.74
N ARG A 182 -19.17 2.55 69.25
CA ARG A 182 -20.37 2.58 70.11
C ARG A 182 -20.41 1.37 71.04
N ASP A 183 -20.15 0.18 70.51
CA ASP A 183 -20.16 -1.07 71.28
C ASP A 183 -19.05 -1.07 72.33
N GLN A 184 -17.86 -0.57 71.97
CA GLN A 184 -16.75 -0.37 72.91
C GLN A 184 -17.14 0.60 74.03
N GLN A 185 -17.67 1.79 73.71
CA GLN A 185 -18.13 2.75 74.72
C GLN A 185 -19.21 2.17 75.64
N ASN A 186 -20.14 1.39 75.09
CA ASN A 186 -21.17 0.71 75.88
C ASN A 186 -20.55 -0.34 76.81
N SER A 187 -19.58 -1.12 76.33
CA SER A 187 -18.87 -2.11 77.15
C SER A 187 -18.06 -1.44 78.27
N GLU A 188 -17.39 -0.31 77.98
CA GLU A 188 -16.66 0.49 78.95
C GLU A 188 -17.59 1.06 80.03
N LYS A 189 -18.75 1.63 79.63
CA LYS A 189 -19.78 2.10 80.58
C LYS A 189 -20.35 0.98 81.44
N GLN A 190 -20.55 -0.21 80.87
CA GLN A 190 -21.00 -1.38 81.65
C GLN A 190 -19.93 -1.84 82.63
N LEU A 191 -18.67 -1.89 82.21
CA LEU A 191 -17.54 -2.21 83.07
C LEU A 191 -17.43 -1.20 84.21
N GLU A 192 -17.49 0.10 83.91
CA GLU A 192 -17.49 1.18 84.90
C GLU A 192 -18.65 1.00 85.88
N ARG A 193 -19.88 0.82 85.38
CA ARG A 193 -21.06 0.58 86.23
C ARG A 193 -20.91 -0.65 87.12
N ASN A 194 -20.30 -1.73 86.61
CA ASN A 194 -20.00 -2.92 87.40
C ASN A 194 -18.93 -2.63 88.46
N LEU A 195 -17.85 -1.93 88.10
CA LEU A 195 -16.79 -1.50 89.02
C LEU A 195 -17.36 -0.66 90.17
N LEU A 196 -18.24 0.31 89.84
CA LEU A 196 -18.98 1.15 90.79
C LEU A 196 -19.94 0.35 91.68
N ARG A 197 -20.41 -0.81 91.21
CA ARG A 197 -21.27 -1.69 91.99
C ARG A 197 -20.50 -2.42 93.09
N TYR A 198 -19.26 -2.82 92.79
CA TYR A 198 -18.35 -3.46 93.74
C TYR A 198 -17.55 -2.45 94.58
N ASN A 199 -17.42 -1.21 94.11
CA ASN A 199 -16.76 -0.12 94.81
C ASN A 199 -17.59 1.19 94.61
N PRO A 200 -18.75 1.31 95.29
CA PRO A 200 -19.59 2.50 95.20
C PRO A 200 -18.79 3.69 95.70
N ILE A 201 -18.64 4.69 94.84
CA ILE A 201 -17.53 5.64 94.91
C ILE A 201 -17.34 6.24 96.31
N ASN A 202 -16.15 6.04 96.86
CA ASN A 202 -15.52 6.97 97.78
C ASN A 202 -15.23 8.29 97.01
N TRP A 203 -16.15 9.24 97.05
CA TRP A 203 -15.95 10.56 96.42
C TRP A 203 -15.18 11.53 97.33
N SER A 204 -15.04 11.23 98.63
CA SER A 204 -14.22 11.95 99.61
C SER A 204 -14.03 11.09 100.86
N GLY A 205 -12.82 10.62 101.13
CA GLY A 205 -12.45 9.88 102.33
C GLY A 205 -11.07 10.32 102.78
N THR A 206 -10.97 11.59 103.18
CA THR A 206 -9.75 12.27 103.64
C THR A 206 -9.31 11.88 105.07
N LEU A 207 -9.89 10.86 105.70
CA LEU A 207 -9.66 10.37 107.08
C LEU A 207 -9.97 8.86 107.06
N SER A 208 -9.17 7.90 107.54
CA SER A 208 -8.02 7.87 108.47
C SER A 208 -6.65 8.17 107.89
#